data_AF-L8JFJ5-F1
#
_entry.id   AF-L8JFJ5-F1
#
_cell.length_a   1.000
_cell.length_b   1.000
_cell.length_c   1.000
_cell.angle_alpha   90.00
_cell.angle_beta   90.00
_cell.angle_gamma   90.00
#
_symmetry.space_group_name_H-M   'P 1'
#
loop_
_entity.id
_entity.type
_entity.pdbx_description
1 polymer ?
#
loop_
_entity_poly.entity_id
_entity_poly.type
_entity_poly.pdbx_seq_one_letter_code
_entity_poly.pdbx_strand_id
1 'polypeptide(L)' 'MHHHEGWGDLSGNFDGSLLDCTYFSFTTFTTLGFGDIEPTGNLRYLTGIESLTGLVLITWTASFLYLEMRRYWNLGK' A
#
# COMPACT_ATOMS: atom_id res chain seq x y z
N MET A 1 13.01 -10.25 -22.19
CA MET A 1 12.60 -9.34 -21.12
C MET A 1 11.48 -8.49 -21.73
N HIS A 2 10.22 -8.80 -21.40
CA HIS A 2 9.04 -8.24 -22.09
C HIS A 2 8.79 -6.80 -21.61
N HIS A 3 9.28 -5.81 -22.35
CA HIS A 3 8.82 -4.43 -22.24
C HIS A 3 7.47 -4.32 -22.97
N HIS A 4 6.35 -4.33 -22.23
CA HIS A 4 5.08 -3.88 -22.79
C HIS A 4 5.02 -2.37 -22.63
N GLU A 5 5.35 -1.66 -23.72
CA GLU A 5 5.50 -0.21 -23.91
C GLU A 5 4.34 0.70 -23.44
N GLY A 6 3.30 0.17 -22.80
CA GLY A 6 2.11 0.93 -22.38
C GLY A 6 1.79 0.92 -20.89
N TRP A 7 2.43 0.09 -20.06
CA TRP A 7 2.04 -0.05 -18.64
C TRP A 7 2.85 0.87 -17.72
N GLY A 8 4.05 1.25 -18.12
CA GLY A 8 4.99 2.01 -17.29
C GLY A 8 6.05 1.11 -16.65
N ASP A 9 7.00 1.73 -15.96
CA ASP A 9 8.15 1.05 -15.35
C ASP A 9 8.40 1.53 -13.92
N LEU A 10 9.05 0.71 -13.10
CA LEU A 10 9.53 1.09 -11.77
C LEU A 10 10.95 1.60 -11.89
N SER A 11 11.14 2.89 -11.63
CA SER A 11 12.46 3.54 -11.68
C SER A 11 12.98 3.85 -10.28
N GLY A 12 14.29 3.99 -10.13
CA GLY A 12 14.94 4.31 -8.85
C GLY A 12 15.86 3.18 -8.38
N ASN A 13 15.88 2.92 -7.06
CA ASN A 13 16.67 1.87 -6.45
C ASN A 13 15.98 0.49 -6.58
N PHE A 14 15.71 0.07 -7.81
CA PHE A 14 14.98 -1.15 -8.14
C PHE A 14 15.82 -2.08 -9.01
N ASP A 15 16.10 -3.29 -8.50
CA ASP A 15 16.94 -4.28 -9.19
C ASP A 15 16.12 -5.37 -9.94
N GLY A 16 14.80 -5.18 -10.05
CA GLY A 16 13.92 -6.18 -10.70
C GLY A 16 13.58 -7.39 -9.82
N SER A 17 13.99 -7.36 -8.55
CA SER A 17 13.75 -8.47 -7.62
C SER A 17 12.29 -8.49 -7.14
N LEU A 18 11.77 -9.68 -6.85
CA LEU A 18 10.42 -9.81 -6.24
C LEU A 18 10.35 -9.11 -4.87
N LEU A 19 11.47 -9.03 -4.15
CA LEU A 19 11.54 -8.38 -2.84
C LEU A 19 11.33 -6.87 -2.98
N ASP A 20 11.95 -6.22 -3.96
CA ASP A 20 11.80 -4.78 -4.17
C ASP A 20 10.37 -4.44 -4.62
N CYS A 21 9.74 -5.29 -5.44
CA CYS A 21 8.32 -5.17 -5.77
C CYS A 21 7.42 -5.25 -4.52
N THR A 22 7.68 -6.21 -3.62
CA THR A 22 6.91 -6.32 -2.37
C THR A 22 7.16 -5.15 -1.43
N TYR A 23 8.39 -4.67 -1.35
CA TYR A 23 8.74 -3.48 -0.57
C TYR A 23 7.98 -2.24 -1.09
N PHE A 24 7.97 -2.03 -2.41
CA PHE A 24 7.23 -0.96 -3.04
C PHE A 24 5.71 -1.04 -2.78
N SER A 25 5.13 -2.24 -2.90
CA SER A 25 3.71 -2.49 -2.59
C SER A 25 3.39 -2.19 -1.12
N PHE A 26 4.20 -2.67 -0.18
CA PHE A 26 3.98 -2.41 1.25
C PHE A 26 4.06 -0.92 1.60
N THR A 27 5.05 -0.22 1.07
CA THR A 27 5.23 1.22 1.33
C THR A 27 4.12 2.05 0.70
N THR A 28 3.60 1.63 -0.46
CA THR A 28 2.44 2.24 -1.12
C THR A 28 1.15 1.96 -0.36
N PHE A 29 0.89 0.69 0.00
CA PHE A 29 -0.30 0.26 0.72
C PHE A 29 -0.43 0.93 2.09
N THR A 30 0.68 1.07 2.81
CA THR A 30 0.71 1.75 4.12
C THR A 30 0.68 3.27 4.01
N THR A 31 0.61 3.83 2.79
CA THR A 31 0.67 5.27 2.50
C THR A 31 1.96 5.95 2.97
N LEU A 32 3.03 5.17 3.15
CA LEU A 32 4.30 5.65 3.69
C LEU A 32 5.09 6.41 2.61
N GLY A 33 5.25 5.79 1.43
CA GLY A 33 5.86 6.43 0.25
C GLY A 33 7.28 6.98 0.45
N PHE A 34 8.28 6.12 0.72
CA PHE A 34 9.68 6.54 0.87
C PHE A 34 10.25 7.26 -0.36
N GLY A 35 9.73 6.97 -1.57
CA GLY A 35 10.13 7.64 -2.81
C GLY A 35 11.48 7.18 -3.36
N ASP A 36 12.01 6.06 -2.88
CA ASP A 36 13.21 5.39 -3.38
C ASP A 36 12.95 4.56 -4.64
N ILE A 37 11.72 4.04 -4.78
CA ILE A 37 11.19 3.42 -5.99
C ILE A 37 9.97 4.24 -6.45
N GLU A 38 10.02 4.72 -7.70
CA GLU A 38 8.97 5.55 -8.28
C GLU A 38 8.30 4.85 -9.48
N PRO A 39 6.95 4.70 -9.47
CA PRO A 39 6.21 4.19 -10.60
C PRO A 39 6.09 5.25 -11.69
N THR A 40 6.41 4.87 -12.92
CA THR A 40 6.24 5.72 -14.11
C THR A 40 5.08 5.21 -14.97
N GLY A 41 4.55 6.04 -15.85
CA GLY A 41 3.45 5.66 -16.75
C GLY A 41 2.14 5.32 -16.02
N ASN A 42 1.44 4.28 -16.49
CA ASN A 42 0.11 3.90 -16.00
C ASN A 42 0.14 3.25 -14.61
N LEU A 43 1.30 2.76 -14.15
CA LEU A 43 1.49 2.23 -12.80
C LEU A 43 1.16 3.25 -11.70
N ARG A 44 1.30 4.56 -11.99
CA ARG A 44 0.95 5.64 -11.04
C ARG A 44 -0.51 5.60 -10.59
N TYR A 45 -1.42 5.20 -11.49
CA TYR A 45 -2.83 5.06 -11.15
C TYR A 45 -3.07 3.84 -10.27
N LEU A 46 -2.38 2.73 -10.54
CA LEU A 46 -2.45 1.52 -9.72
C LEU A 46 -1.97 1.81 -8.29
N THR A 47 -0.86 2.53 -8.14
CA THR A 47 -0.29 2.87 -6.83
C THR A 47 -1.17 3.85 -6.06
N GLY A 48 -1.86 4.74 -6.77
CA GLY A 48 -2.93 5.57 -6.21
C GLY A 48 -4.09 4.74 -5.66
N ILE A 49 -4.56 3.73 -6.39
CA ILE A 49 -5.65 2.84 -5.95
C ILE A 49 -5.19 1.96 -4.77
N GLU A 50 -3.96 1.46 -4.81
CA GLU A 50 -3.38 0.63 -3.75
C GLU A 50 -3.27 1.42 -2.44
N SER A 51 -2.74 2.64 -2.48
CA SER A 51 -2.64 3.51 -1.30
C SER A 51 -4.01 3.89 -0.73
N LEU A 52 -5.01 4.18 -1.58
CA LEU A 52 -6.40 4.41 -1.13
C LEU A 52 -7.01 3.17 -0.47
N THR A 53 -6.79 1.99 -1.06
CA THR A 53 -7.28 0.73 -0.51
C THR A 53 -6.67 0.46 0.85
N GLY A 54 -5.35 0.64 0.98
CA GLY A 54 -4.65 0.47 2.25
C GLY A 54 -5.12 1.46 3.31
N LEU A 55 -5.33 2.73 2.96
CA LEU A 55 -5.92 3.73 3.86
C LEU A 55 -7.30 3.28 4.39
N VAL A 56 -8.18 2.81 3.51
CA VAL A 56 -9.52 2.32 3.89
C VAL A 56 -9.42 1.12 4.82
N LEU A 57 -8.53 0.16 4.52
CA LEU A 57 -8.37 -1.04 5.34
C LEU A 57 -7.76 -0.73 6.71
N ILE A 58 -6.76 0.16 6.79
CA ILE A 58 -6.14 0.58 8.06
C ILE A 58 -7.17 1.32 8.93
N THR A 59 -7.91 2.27 8.35
CA THR A 59 -8.93 3.02 9.10
C THR A 59 -10.10 2.14 9.54
N TRP A 60 -10.52 1.20 8.69
CA TRP A 60 -11.57 0.25 9.03
C TRP A 60 -11.15 -0.69 10.15
N THR A 61 -9.95 -1.27 10.07
CA THR A 61 -9.42 -2.16 11.13
C THR A 61 -9.26 -1.43 12.46
N ALA A 62 -8.76 -0.19 12.45
CA ALA A 62 -8.69 0.65 13.64
C ALA A 62 -10.09 0.95 14.23
N SER A 63 -11.07 1.26 13.38
CA SER A 63 -12.45 1.51 13.79
C SER A 63 -13.11 0.27 14.40
N PHE A 64 -12.91 -0.90 13.78
CA PHE A 64 -13.40 -2.17 14.28
C PHE A 64 -12.80 -2.51 15.66
N LEU A 65 -11.47 -2.37 15.78
CA LEU A 65 -10.77 -2.58 17.06
C LEU A 65 -11.29 -1.66 18.16
N TYR A 66 -11.52 -0.38 17.85
CA TYR A 66 -12.08 0.60 18.79
C TYR A 66 -13.49 0.20 19.27
N LEU A 67 -14.36 -0.23 18.35
CA LEU A 67 -15.71 -0.68 18.70
C LEU A 67 -15.66 -1.93 19.59
N GLU A 68 -14.76 -2.85 19.31
CA GLU A 68 -14.61 -4.08 20.07
C GLU A 68 -14.05 -3.81 21.49
N MET A 69 -13.04 -2.93 21.61
CA MET A 69 -12.56 -2.45 22.91
C MET A 69 -13.67 -1.79 23.73
N ARG A 70 -14.50 -0.95 23.10
CA ARG A 70 -15.65 -0.32 23.76
C ARG A 70 -16.69 -1.34 24.25
N ARG A 71 -16.91 -2.42 23.51
CA ARG A 71 -17.86 -3.48 23.88
C ARG A 71 -17.38 -4.24 25.12
N TYR A 72 -16.12 -4.67 25.16
CA TYR A 72 -15.58 -5.40 26.30
C TYR A 72 -15.38 -4.54 27.55
N TRP A 73 -15.10 -3.25 27.40
CA TRP A 73 -14.97 -2.34 28.54
C TRP A 73 -16.26 -2.20 29.36
N ASN A 74 -17.43 -2.28 28.72
CA ASN A 74 -18.72 -2.20 29.42
C ASN A 74 -19.15 -3.52 30.09
N LEU A 75 -18.52 -4.64 29.75
CA LEU A 75 -18.78 -5.96 30.35
C LEU A 75 -17.95 -6.22 31.62
N GLY A 76 -16.93 -5.40 31.87
CA GLY A 76 -16.07 -5.47 33.06
C GLY A 76 -16.52 -4.61 34.24
N LYS A 77 -17.71 -4.01 34.17
CA LYS A 77 -18.42 -3.38 35.29
C LYS A 77 -19.65 -4.21 35.63
#